data_AF-A0A9D7MM20-F1
#
_entry.id   AF-A0A9D7MM20-F1
#
_cell.length_a   1.000
_cell.length_b   1.000
_cell.length_c   1.000
_cell.angle_alpha   90.00
_cell.angle_beta   90.00
_cell.angle_gamma   90.00
#
_symmetry.space_group_name_H-M   'P 1'
#
loop_
_entity.id
_entity.type
_entity.pdbx_description
1 polymer ?
#
loop_
_entity_poly.entity_id
_entity_poly.type
_entity_poly.pdbx_seq_one_letter_code
_entity_poly.pdbx_strand_id
1 'polypeptide(L)' 'MHCDIAENSTVYGDKERLTQVMTNLLENAIKYNVDGGDVYVSTKHVDTTLRISVRDTGIGI' A
#
# COMPACT_ATOMS: atom_id res chain seq x y z
N MET A 1 10.54 6.07 -1.12
CA MET A 1 9.23 5.46 -1.46
C MET A 1 9.39 4.68 -2.75
N HIS A 2 8.95 3.42 -2.75
CA HIS A 2 9.13 2.48 -3.83
C HIS A 2 7.78 1.84 -4.18
N CYS A 3 7.52 1.67 -5.48
CA CYS A 3 6.26 1.10 -5.97
C CYS A 3 6.54 -0.05 -6.94
N ASP A 4 5.94 -1.21 -6.70
CA ASP A 4 5.99 -2.38 -7.57
C ASP A 4 4.57 -2.86 -7.90
N ILE A 5 4.06 -2.45 -9.06
CA ILE A 5 2.67 -2.64 -9.43
C ILE A 5 2.60 -3.73 -10.50
N ALA A 6 1.94 -4.83 -10.19
CA ALA A 6 1.69 -5.90 -11.13
C ALA A 6 0.88 -5.40 -12.35
N GLU A 7 1.15 -5.98 -13.52
CA GLU A 7 0.35 -5.73 -14.72
C GLU A 7 -1.14 -6.06 -14.47
N ASN A 8 -2.04 -5.35 -15.14
CA ASN A 8 -3.49 -5.52 -15.01
C ASN A 8 -4.04 -5.34 -13.57
N SER A 9 -3.48 -4.42 -12.79
CA SER A 9 -3.91 -4.10 -11.40
C SER A 9 -5.23 -3.29 -11.30
N THR A 10 -6.15 -3.43 -12.25
CA THR A 10 -7.44 -2.73 -12.20
C THR A 10 -8.47 -3.59 -11.48
N VAL A 11 -9.23 -2.99 -10.56
CA VAL A 11 -10.29 -3.69 -9.79
C VAL A 11 -11.61 -2.92 -9.85
N TYR A 12 -12.71 -3.63 -9.68
CA TYR A 12 -14.02 -3.03 -9.45
C TYR A 12 -14.21 -2.75 -7.96
N GLY A 13 -14.65 -1.54 -7.61
CA GLY A 13 -14.91 -1.15 -6.22
C GLY A 13 -15.34 0.30 -6.07
N ASP A 14 -15.68 0.67 -4.85
CA ASP A 14 -15.97 2.06 -4.47
C ASP A 14 -14.66 2.85 -4.41
N LYS A 15 -14.49 3.77 -5.36
CA LYS A 15 -13.29 4.59 -5.51
C LYS A 15 -13.00 5.42 -4.26
N GLU A 16 -14.01 6.00 -3.62
CA GLU A 16 -13.81 6.86 -2.44
C GLU A 16 -13.34 6.04 -1.25
N ARG A 17 -13.98 4.89 -1.00
CA ARG A 17 -13.58 3.99 0.09
C ARG A 17 -12.17 3.43 -0.12
N LEU A 18 -11.84 3.02 -1.34
CA LEU A 18 -10.50 2.52 -1.66
C LEU A 18 -9.45 3.63 -1.48
N THR A 19 -9.74 4.85 -1.93
CA THR A 19 -8.84 6.00 -1.71
C THR A 19 -8.63 6.25 -0.22
N GLN A 20 -9.70 6.26 0.58
CA GLN A 20 -9.61 6.47 2.02
C GLN A 20 -8.74 5.41 2.72
N VAL A 21 -8.95 4.13 2.41
CA VAL A 21 -8.14 3.04 2.98
C VAL A 21 -6.67 3.19 2.59
N MET A 22 -6.39 3.48 1.32
CA MET A 22 -5.01 3.65 0.84
C MET A 22 -4.32 4.85 1.51
N THR A 23 -5.01 5.99 1.65
CA THR A 23 -4.48 7.16 2.36
C THR A 23 -4.16 6.83 3.80
N ASN A 24 -5.07 6.16 4.52
CA ASN A 24 -4.84 5.78 5.92
C ASN A 24 -3.60 4.89 6.09
N LEU A 25 -3.41 3.90 5.21
CA LEU A 25 -2.25 3.01 5.26
C LEU A 25 -0.95 3.76 4.96
N LEU A 26 -0.94 4.63 3.95
CA LEU A 26 0.24 5.42 3.57
C LEU A 26 0.60 6.46 4.63
N GLU A 27 -0.39 7.15 5.21
CA GLU A 27 -0.16 8.09 6.29
C GLU A 27 0.46 7.41 7.50
N ASN A 28 -0.03 6.22 7.88
CA ASN A 28 0.56 5.43 8.96
C ASN A 28 2.00 5.03 8.63
N ALA A 29 2.24 4.52 7.43
CA ALA A 29 3.57 4.10 6.98
C ALA A 29 4.60 5.25 6.93
N ILE A 30 4.16 6.49 6.74
CA ILE A 30 5.03 7.68 6.79
C ILE A 30 5.19 8.18 8.22
N LYS A 31 4.08 8.33 8.96
CA LYS A 31 4.05 8.92 10.30
C LYS A 31 4.81 8.10 11.34
N TYR A 32 4.75 6.78 11.24
CA TYR A 32 5.39 5.86 12.20
C TYR A 32 6.69 5.26 11.67
N ASN A 33 7.22 5.79 10.57
CA ASN A 33 8.52 5.38 10.05
C ASN A 33 9.66 5.94 10.90
N VAL A 34 10.87 5.46 10.62
CA VAL A 34 12.12 6.01 11.14
C VAL A 34 12.69 7.06 10.20
N ASP A 35 13.53 7.95 10.73
CA ASP A 35 14.26 8.93 9.93
C ASP A 35 15.14 8.24 8.88
N GLY A 36 14.99 8.65 7.62
CA GLY A 36 15.68 8.02 6.48
C GLY A 36 15.12 6.65 6.10
N GLY A 37 14.00 6.22 6.68
CA GLY A 37 13.31 4.99 6.35
C GLY A 37 12.62 5.01 4.98
N ASP A 38 12.21 3.82 4.53
CA ASP A 38 11.54 3.61 3.27
C ASP A 38 10.09 3.15 3.47
N VAL A 39 9.28 3.42 2.44
CA VAL A 39 7.92 2.90 2.29
C VAL A 39 7.84 2.18 0.94
N TYR A 40 7.30 0.98 0.97
CA TYR A 40 7.13 0.07 -0.17
C TYR A 40 5.64 -0.19 -0.38
N VAL A 41 5.17 0.04 -1.59
CA VAL A 41 3.82 -0.30 -2.03
C VAL A 41 3.92 -1.34 -3.13
N SER A 42 3.24 -2.46 -2.98
CA SER A 42 3.20 -3.47 -4.03
C SER A 42 1.81 -4.04 -4.27
N THR A 43 1.58 -4.48 -5.51
CA THR A 43 0.38 -5.24 -5.86
C THR A 43 0.74 -6.63 -6.38
N LYS A 44 -0.11 -7.60 -6.06
CA LYS A 44 0.05 -8.97 -6.54
C LYS A 44 -1.31 -9.61 -6.77
N HIS A 45 -1.48 -10.24 -7.93
CA HIS A 45 -2.64 -11.09 -8.18
C HIS A 45 -2.58 -12.32 -7.27
N VAL A 46 -3.66 -12.57 -6.53
CA VAL A 46 -3.85 -13.74 -5.67
C VAL A 46 -5.23 -14.30 -5.96
N ASP A 47 -5.25 -15.42 -6.67
CA ASP A 47 -6.44 -16.08 -7.19
C ASP A 47 -7.30 -15.11 -8.02
N THR A 48 -8.47 -14.72 -7.49
CA THR A 48 -9.43 -13.80 -8.13
C THR A 48 -9.37 -12.39 -7.58
N THR A 49 -8.38 -12.08 -6.73
CA THR A 49 -8.25 -10.79 -6.04
C THR A 49 -6.91 -10.14 -6.30
N LEU A 50 -6.86 -8.81 -6.18
CA LEU A 50 -5.62 -8.06 -6.15
C LEU A 50 -5.24 -7.78 -4.69
N ARG A 51 -4.11 -8.31 -4.24
CA ARG A 51 -3.54 -7.98 -2.94
C ARG A 51 -2.69 -6.73 -3.08
N ILE A 52 -2.97 -5.73 -2.26
CA ILE A 52 -2.13 -4.53 -2.11
C ILE A 52 -1.40 -4.66 -0.77
N SER A 53 -0.10 -4.42 -0.77
CA SER A 53 0.74 -4.42 0.43
C SER A 53 1.37 -3.05 0.59
N VAL A 54 1.26 -2.47 1.78
CA VAL A 54 2.00 -1.28 2.21
C VAL A 54 2.91 -1.71 3.35
N ARG A 55 4.22 -1.51 3.18
CA ARG A 55 5.24 -1.86 4.17
C ARG A 55 6.17 -0.67 4.36
N ASP A 56 6.43 -0.30 5.60
CA ASP A 56 7.48 0.64 5.97
C ASP A 56 8.66 -0.07 6.64
N THR A 57 9.73 0.69 6.90
CA THR A 57 10.92 0.26 7.66
C THR A 57 10.89 0.75 9.11
N GLY A 58 9.76 1.26 9.57
CA GLY A 58 9.57 1.72 10.92
C GLY A 58 9.58 0.57 11.93
N ILE A 59 9.42 0.93 13.20
CA ILE A 59 9.35 -0.03 14.30
C ILE A 59 8.08 -0.89 14.27
N GLY A 60 7.09 -0.50 13.47
CA GLY A 60 5.80 -1.18 13.38
C GLY A 60 4.97 -1.11 14.66
N ILE A 61 3.92 -1.94 14.69
CA ILE A 61 3.30 -2.49 15.91
C ILE A 61 3.71 -3.96 15.99
#